data_AF-A0A392R9W4-F1
#
_entry.id   AF-A0A392R9W4-F1
#
_cell.length_a   1.000
_cell.length_b   1.000
_cell.length_c   1.000
_cell.angle_alpha   90.00
_cell.angle_beta   90.00
_cell.angle_gamma   90.00
#
_symmetry.space_group_name_H-M   'P 1'
#
loop_
_entity.id
_entity.type
_entity.pdbx_description
1 polymer ?
#
loop_
_entity_poly.entity_id
_entity_poly.type
_entity_poly.pdbx_seq_one_letter_code
_entity_poly.pdbx_strand_id
1 'polypeptide(L)'
;MEVLKIYQIVYQACPYIKFAHFTANQAIFEAFEAEERVHVIDLDILQGYQWPAFMQALAARSGGAPFLRITGVGPCIESVRETGRCLTELAHSLRIPFEFHPVGEQLEDLKPHMFNRRVGEAL
;
A
#
# COMPACT_ATOMS: atom_id res chain seq x y z
N MET A 1 7.15 14.86 -12.44
CA MET A 1 6.42 16.00 -11.80
C MET A 1 5.06 16.26 -12.43
N GLU A 2 4.93 16.24 -13.76
CA GLU A 2 3.65 16.53 -14.44
C GLU A 2 2.61 15.39 -14.29
N VAL A 3 3.03 14.14 -14.49
CA VAL A 3 2.17 12.95 -14.32
C VAL A 3 1.57 12.86 -12.93
N LEU A 4 2.37 13.07 -11.87
CA LEU A 4 1.90 13.04 -10.48
C LEU A 4 0.85 14.13 -10.17
N LYS A 5 0.98 15.32 -10.79
CA LYS A 5 -0.01 16.40 -10.67
C LYS A 5 -1.30 16.05 -11.42
N ILE A 6 -1.19 15.53 -12.63
CA ILE A 6 -2.36 15.07 -13.40
C ILE A 6 -3.08 13.96 -12.63
N TYR A 7 -2.34 12.99 -12.10
CA TYR A 7 -2.89 11.91 -11.28
C TYR A 7 -3.65 12.46 -10.08
N GLN A 8 -3.05 13.41 -9.34
CA GLN A 8 -3.73 14.06 -8.22
C GLN A 8 -5.00 14.80 -8.65
N ILE A 9 -4.97 15.53 -9.77
CA ILE A 9 -6.14 16.23 -10.31
C ILE A 9 -7.24 15.23 -10.67
N VAL A 10 -6.93 14.17 -11.39
CA VAL A 10 -7.90 13.12 -11.77
C VAL A 10 -8.44 12.40 -10.53
N TYR A 11 -7.59 12.10 -9.55
CA TYR A 11 -8.01 11.50 -8.28
C TYR A 11 -9.01 12.37 -7.52
N GLN A 12 -8.85 13.69 -7.56
CA GLN A 12 -9.75 14.62 -6.90
C GLN A 12 -11.02 14.90 -7.72
N ALA A 13 -10.89 15.05 -9.03
CA ALA A 13 -11.97 15.47 -9.91
C ALA A 13 -12.87 14.31 -10.39
N CYS A 14 -12.36 13.07 -10.44
CA CYS A 14 -13.06 11.93 -10.99
C CYS A 14 -13.12 10.74 -10.02
N PRO A 15 -14.17 9.90 -10.09
CA PRO A 15 -14.34 8.79 -9.17
C PRO A 15 -13.53 7.54 -9.55
N TYR A 16 -12.98 7.45 -10.75
CA TYR A 16 -12.45 6.20 -11.31
C TYR A 16 -11.37 5.55 -10.44
N ILE A 17 -10.36 6.34 -10.05
CA ILE A 17 -9.23 5.83 -9.27
C ILE A 17 -9.66 5.51 -7.84
N LYS A 18 -10.47 6.40 -7.22
CA LYS A 18 -11.04 6.17 -5.88
C LYS A 18 -11.88 4.89 -5.86
N PHE A 19 -12.74 4.69 -6.87
CA PHE A 19 -13.56 3.50 -7.02
C PHE A 19 -12.68 2.24 -7.08
N ALA A 20 -11.67 2.22 -7.95
CA ALA A 20 -10.75 1.09 -8.05
C ALA A 20 -10.04 0.80 -6.72
N HIS A 21 -9.52 1.83 -6.04
CA HIS A 21 -8.89 1.68 -4.73
C HIS A 21 -9.85 1.13 -3.67
N PHE A 22 -11.07 1.66 -3.58
CA PHE A 22 -12.04 1.20 -2.59
C PHE A 22 -12.48 -0.24 -2.83
N THR A 23 -12.77 -0.59 -4.08
CA THR A 23 -13.15 -1.96 -4.44
C THR A 23 -12.02 -2.94 -4.18
N ALA A 24 -10.78 -2.60 -4.55
CA ALA A 24 -9.61 -3.44 -4.27
C ALA A 24 -9.38 -3.57 -2.76
N ASN A 25 -9.40 -2.46 -2.01
CA ASN A 25 -9.21 -2.48 -0.56
C ASN A 25 -10.28 -3.31 0.16
N GLN A 26 -11.53 -3.29 -0.29
CA GLN A 26 -12.58 -4.12 0.29
C GLN A 26 -12.28 -5.61 0.08
N ALA A 27 -11.92 -6.01 -1.13
CA ALA A 27 -11.57 -7.40 -1.43
C ALA A 27 -10.33 -7.87 -0.63
N ILE A 28 -9.30 -7.02 -0.51
CA ILE A 28 -8.11 -7.30 0.31
C ILE A 28 -8.48 -7.41 1.78
N PHE A 29 -9.34 -6.52 2.30
CA PHE A 29 -9.76 -6.52 3.70
C PHE A 29 -10.49 -7.81 4.07
N GLU A 30 -11.41 -8.26 3.22
CA GLU A 30 -12.14 -9.53 3.38
C GLU A 30 -11.20 -10.73 3.32
N ALA A 31 -10.24 -10.74 2.39
CA ALA A 31 -9.25 -11.81 2.28
C ALA A 31 -8.34 -11.92 3.52
N PHE A 32 -8.15 -10.81 4.24
CA PHE A 32 -7.26 -10.73 5.41
C PHE A 32 -8.01 -10.73 6.75
N GLU A 33 -9.32 -11.01 6.76
CA GLU A 33 -10.15 -10.89 7.97
C GLU A 33 -9.59 -11.69 9.15
N ALA A 34 -9.16 -12.94 8.91
CA ALA A 34 -8.64 -13.86 9.92
C ALA A 34 -7.11 -13.85 10.07
N GLU A 35 -6.41 -12.99 9.33
CA GLU A 35 -4.94 -13.00 9.26
C GLU A 35 -4.32 -12.06 10.31
N GLU A 36 -3.24 -12.51 10.95
CA GLU A 36 -2.47 -11.72 11.92
C GLU A 36 -1.27 -11.01 11.27
N ARG A 37 -0.81 -11.48 10.11
CA ARG A 37 0.34 -10.95 9.38
C ARG A 37 0.02 -10.89 7.89
N VAL A 38 -0.04 -9.69 7.35
CA VAL A 38 -0.45 -9.45 5.97
C VAL A 38 0.64 -8.71 5.22
N HIS A 39 0.85 -9.10 3.97
CA HIS A 39 1.82 -8.47 3.07
C HIS A 39 1.11 -8.08 1.79
N VAL A 40 1.08 -6.80 1.48
CA VAL A 40 0.56 -6.29 0.21
C VAL A 40 1.72 -5.93 -0.71
N ILE A 41 1.63 -6.31 -1.98
CA ILE A 41 2.54 -5.86 -3.03
C ILE A 41 1.77 -4.89 -3.94
N ASP A 42 2.16 -3.62 -3.91
CA ASP A 42 1.65 -2.59 -4.80
C ASP A 42 2.65 -2.37 -5.95
N LEU A 43 2.22 -2.71 -7.16
CA LEU A 43 3.06 -2.72 -8.36
C LEU A 43 3.26 -1.33 -8.98
N ASP A 44 2.54 -0.30 -8.50
CA ASP A 44 2.77 1.11 -8.85
C ASP A 44 2.32 2.03 -7.70
N ILE A 45 3.16 2.11 -6.66
CA ILE A 45 2.81 2.72 -5.37
C ILE A 45 2.50 4.23 -5.47
N LEU A 46 3.06 4.92 -6.47
CA LEU A 46 2.93 6.37 -6.67
C LEU A 46 3.05 7.14 -5.34
N GLN A 47 2.05 7.97 -5.00
CA GLN A 47 1.96 8.70 -3.72
C GLN A 47 1.23 7.92 -2.61
N GLY A 48 0.88 6.66 -2.84
CA GLY A 48 0.28 5.77 -1.85
C GLY A 48 -1.18 6.08 -1.50
N TYR A 49 -1.93 6.80 -2.35
CA TYR A 49 -3.29 7.27 -2.04
C TYR A 49 -4.32 6.15 -1.76
N GLN A 50 -4.05 4.91 -2.16
CA GLN A 50 -4.91 3.77 -1.86
C GLN A 50 -4.90 3.39 -0.37
N TRP A 51 -3.72 3.40 0.24
CA TRP A 51 -3.47 2.73 1.52
C TRP A 51 -4.01 3.44 2.77
N PRO A 52 -4.17 4.77 2.83
CA PRO A 52 -4.72 5.43 4.01
C PRO A 52 -6.10 4.93 4.45
N ALA A 53 -7.03 4.77 3.50
CA ALA A 53 -8.37 4.27 3.81
C ALA A 53 -8.34 2.80 4.27
N PHE A 54 -7.47 1.99 3.66
CA PHE A 54 -7.28 0.59 4.07
C PHE A 54 -6.69 0.48 5.49
N MET A 55 -5.66 1.28 5.81
CA MET A 55 -5.09 1.34 7.15
C MET A 55 -6.13 1.76 8.19
N GLN A 56 -6.97 2.74 7.88
CA GLN A 56 -8.08 3.14 8.77
C GLN A 56 -9.06 2.00 9.01
N ALA A 57 -9.42 1.23 7.97
CA ALA A 57 -10.28 0.06 8.10
C ALA A 57 -9.62 -1.03 8.97
N LEU A 58 -8.33 -1.31 8.78
CA LEU A 58 -7.58 -2.27 9.61
C LEU A 58 -7.49 -1.83 11.08
N ALA A 59 -7.26 -0.55 11.34
CA ALA A 59 -7.24 0.00 12.70
C ALA A 59 -8.61 -0.14 13.41
N ALA A 60 -9.71 -0.15 12.65
CA ALA A 60 -11.06 -0.34 13.16
C ALA A 60 -11.50 -1.82 13.24
N ARG A 61 -10.68 -2.77 12.76
CA ARG A 61 -11.00 -4.19 12.75
C ARG A 61 -11.22 -4.72 14.17
N SER A 62 -12.28 -5.49 14.37
CA SER A 62 -12.52 -6.21 15.63
C SER A 62 -11.39 -7.22 15.87
N GLY A 63 -10.79 -7.20 17.07
CA GLY A 63 -9.60 -7.98 17.39
C GLY A 63 -8.27 -7.24 17.16
N GLY A 64 -8.32 -6.03 16.57
CA GLY A 64 -7.15 -5.17 16.36
C GLY A 64 -6.51 -5.33 14.98
N ALA A 65 -5.67 -4.36 14.64
CA ALA A 65 -4.94 -4.34 13.38
C ALA A 65 -3.90 -5.48 13.33
N PRO A 66 -3.78 -6.19 12.19
CA PRO A 66 -2.70 -7.15 11.98
C PRO A 66 -1.36 -6.43 11.82
N PHE A 67 -0.27 -7.18 11.82
CA PHE A 67 0.98 -6.67 11.28
C PHE A 67 0.83 -6.48 9.77
N LEU A 68 0.92 -5.25 9.31
CA LEU A 68 0.80 -4.88 7.90
C LEU A 68 2.18 -4.61 7.31
N ARG A 69 2.53 -5.34 6.26
CA ARG A 69 3.67 -5.02 5.40
C ARG A 69 3.20 -4.56 4.04
N ILE A 70 3.79 -3.49 3.51
CA ILE A 70 3.57 -3.07 2.12
C ILE A 70 4.92 -3.07 1.39
N THR A 71 4.97 -3.75 0.25
CA THR A 71 6.01 -3.54 -0.75
C THR A 71 5.48 -2.60 -1.82
N GLY A 72 6.07 -1.42 -1.93
CA GLY A 72 5.73 -0.45 -2.97
C GLY A 72 6.76 -0.45 -4.09
N VAL A 73 6.30 -0.60 -5.33
CA VAL A 73 7.12 -0.55 -6.54
C VAL A 73 6.96 0.79 -7.23
N GLY A 74 8.04 1.33 -7.77
CA GLY A 74 8.00 2.44 -8.72
C GLY A 74 9.38 2.74 -9.30
N PRO A 75 9.46 3.45 -10.43
CA PRO A 75 10.72 3.63 -11.18
C PRO A 75 11.74 4.54 -10.48
N CYS A 76 11.33 5.35 -9.49
CA CYS A 76 12.20 6.24 -8.75
C CYS A 76 12.24 5.82 -7.27
N ILE A 77 13.35 5.19 -6.86
CA ILE A 77 13.52 4.67 -5.49
C ILE A 77 13.39 5.77 -4.42
N GLU A 78 13.83 7.00 -4.69
CA GLU A 78 13.67 8.10 -3.74
C GLU A 78 12.20 8.47 -3.51
N SER A 79 11.41 8.51 -4.59
CA SER A 79 9.97 8.80 -4.49
C SER A 79 9.23 7.68 -3.77
N VAL A 80 9.56 6.42 -4.06
CA VAL A 80 8.99 5.24 -3.39
C VAL A 80 9.31 5.26 -1.89
N ARG A 81 10.55 5.60 -1.52
CA ARG A 81 10.97 5.74 -0.11
C ARG A 81 10.21 6.86 0.60
N GLU A 82 9.98 7.99 -0.06
CA GLU A 82 9.23 9.11 0.50
C GLU A 82 7.75 8.73 0.74
N THR A 83 7.12 8.03 -0.20
CA THR A 83 5.79 7.47 0.00
C THR A 83 5.77 6.49 1.17
N GLY A 84 6.77 5.61 1.26
CA GLY A 84 6.96 4.69 2.40
C GLY A 84 7.07 5.41 3.74
N ARG A 85 7.80 6.54 3.80
CA ARG A 85 7.92 7.38 5.00
C ARG A 85 6.55 7.93 5.43
N CYS A 86 5.79 8.50 4.50
CA CYS A 86 4.44 9.03 4.76
C CYS A 86 3.48 7.94 5.26
N LEU A 87 3.51 6.75 4.65
CA LEU A 87 2.69 5.61 5.08
C LEU A 87 3.10 5.09 6.46
N THR A 88 4.39 5.10 6.77
CA THR A 88 4.92 4.72 8.10
C THR A 88 4.43 5.67 9.18
N GLU A 89 4.46 6.99 8.92
CA GLU A 89 3.96 8.01 9.84
C GLU A 89 2.46 7.87 10.08
N LEU A 90 1.69 7.60 9.03
CA LEU A 90 0.26 7.33 9.15
C LEU A 90 0.00 6.08 9.99
N ALA A 91 0.66 4.97 9.68
CA ALA A 91 0.50 3.72 10.42
C ALA A 91 0.85 3.88 11.91
N HIS A 92 1.90 4.64 12.22
CA HIS A 92 2.25 5.00 13.59
C HIS A 92 1.12 5.80 14.28
N SER A 93 0.54 6.80 13.60
CA SER A 93 -0.59 7.57 14.15
C SER A 93 -1.85 6.72 14.42
N LEU A 94 -2.05 5.67 13.61
CA LEU A 94 -3.16 4.72 13.72
C LEU A 94 -2.85 3.53 14.65
N ARG A 95 -1.64 3.46 15.20
CA ARG A 95 -1.13 2.35 16.04
C ARG A 95 -1.17 0.99 15.34
N ILE A 96 -0.90 0.98 14.04
CA ILE A 96 -0.79 -0.25 13.24
C ILE A 96 0.67 -0.69 13.25
N PRO A 97 0.97 -1.95 13.64
CA PRO A 97 2.30 -2.53 13.44
C PRO A 97 2.60 -2.60 11.94
N PHE A 98 3.59 -1.84 11.47
CA PHE A 98 3.77 -1.60 10.05
C PHE A 98 5.23 -1.69 9.59
N GLU A 99 5.42 -2.22 8.38
CA GLU A 99 6.70 -2.22 7.67
C GLU A 99 6.50 -1.85 6.19
N PHE A 100 7.38 -1.00 5.66
CA PHE A 100 7.41 -0.68 4.23
C PHE A 100 8.71 -1.16 3.58
N HIS A 101 8.60 -1.86 2.45
CA HIS A 101 9.74 -2.33 1.65
C HIS A 101 9.72 -1.66 0.26
N PRO A 102 10.66 -0.73 -0.03
CA PRO A 102 10.69 -0.03 -1.31
C PRO A 102 11.38 -0.85 -2.40
N VAL A 103 10.79 -0.90 -3.60
CA VAL A 103 11.39 -1.47 -4.81
C VAL A 103 11.45 -0.39 -5.89
N GLY A 104 12.67 -0.09 -6.36
CA GLY A 104 12.95 0.98 -7.32
C GLY A 104 13.22 0.44 -8.71
N GLU A 105 12.21 -0.09 -9.38
CA GLU A 105 12.33 -0.79 -10.68
C GLU A 105 11.10 -0.53 -11.57
N GLN A 106 11.23 -0.78 -12.86
CA GLN A 106 10.10 -0.82 -13.79
C GLN A 106 9.39 -2.17 -13.72
N LEU A 107 8.10 -2.20 -14.10
CA LEU A 107 7.25 -3.39 -13.98
C LEU A 107 7.81 -4.59 -14.75
N GLU A 108 8.34 -4.34 -15.95
CA GLU A 108 8.96 -5.33 -16.83
C GLU A 108 10.27 -5.93 -16.29
N ASP A 109 10.95 -5.21 -15.39
CA ASP A 109 12.24 -5.60 -14.84
C ASP A 109 12.11 -6.29 -13.47
N LEU A 110 10.88 -6.38 -12.93
CA LEU A 110 10.60 -6.98 -11.63
C LEU A 110 10.93 -8.48 -11.60
N LYS A 111 11.54 -8.89 -10.49
CA LYS A 111 11.85 -10.29 -10.19
C LYS A 111 11.24 -10.69 -8.85
N PRO A 112 10.74 -11.93 -8.69
CA PRO A 112 10.06 -12.34 -7.47
C PRO A 112 10.82 -12.11 -6.16
N HIS A 113 12.16 -12.23 -6.17
CA HIS A 113 12.98 -12.01 -4.98
C HIS A 113 13.01 -10.55 -4.52
N MET A 114 12.72 -9.58 -5.39
CA MET A 114 12.69 -8.16 -5.05
C MET A 114 11.59 -7.83 -4.04
N PHE A 115 10.50 -8.60 -4.03
CA PHE A 115 9.37 -8.37 -3.11
C PHE A 115 9.62 -8.84 -1.67
N ASN A 116 10.72 -9.57 -1.43
CA ASN A 116 11.10 -10.06 -0.12
C ASN A 116 9.93 -10.79 0.60
N ARG A 117 9.21 -11.68 -0.11
CA ARG A 117 8.08 -12.43 0.47
C ARG A 117 8.57 -13.31 1.63
N ARG A 118 7.85 -13.31 2.75
CA ARG A 118 8.18 -14.11 3.94
C ARG A 118 7.18 -15.25 4.11
N VAL A 119 7.64 -16.36 4.66
CA VAL A 119 6.76 -17.48 5.04
C VAL A 119 5.94 -17.06 6.27
N GLY A 120 4.65 -17.39 6.27
CA GLY A 120 3.74 -17.06 7.38
C GLY A 120 3.11 -15.66 7.30
N GLU A 121 3.24 -14.98 6.17
CA GLU A 121 2.44 -13.80 5.83
C GLU A 121 1.38 -14.20 4.80
N ALA A 122 0.14 -13.75 4.99
CA ALA A 122 -0.87 -13.77 3.94
C ALA A 122 -0.49 -12.72 2.90
N LEU A 123 -0.50 -13.11 1.62
CA LEU A 123 -0.12 -12.27 0.48
C LEU A 123 -1.36 -11.95 -0.37
#